data_AF-A0A7T0FZ98-F1
#
_entry.id   AF-A0A7T0FZ98-F1
#
_cell.length_a   1.000
_cell.length_b   1.000
_cell.length_c   1.000
_cell.angle_alpha   90.00
_cell.angle_beta   90.00
_cell.angle_gamma   90.00
#
_symmetry.space_group_name_H-M   'P 1'
#
loop_
_entity.id
_entity.type
_entity.pdbx_description
1 polymer ?
#
loop_
_entity_poly.entity_id
_entity_poly.type
_entity_poly.pdbx_seq_one_letter_code
_entity_poly.pdbx_strand_id
1 'polypeptide(L)'
;MLSSGSIRTRDLFRRLSFRMGRLCFPALEPVNVFLENWKPEVRRHFDQAIRSLEKDNIAVALLNLNMVLSLRPNHFLARVYRGRIYLRELQYRLASEDFLKANKISPFRFTHYGLYREYLNSVTEGMGSLGNTMANRFRQSLQNTPPALEISPDSDALEIPEQVESQSEIDCYLESVNSAEEMDLTQEEAFKFQNMGSITEEELGETDWDALIRKLST
;
A
#
# COMPACT_ATOMS: atom_id res chain seq x y z
N MET A 1 23.27 -28.78 -13.56
CA MET A 1 22.57 -28.22 -14.74
C MET A 1 21.09 -28.63 -14.76
N LEU A 2 20.25 -28.14 -13.83
CA LEU A 2 18.79 -28.32 -13.88
C LEU A 2 18.12 -27.20 -13.04
N SER A 3 18.03 -25.96 -13.56
CA SER A 3 17.19 -24.92 -12.93
C SER A 3 16.78 -23.75 -13.85
N SER A 4 16.79 -23.89 -15.18
CA SER A 4 16.31 -22.83 -16.08
C SER A 4 14.86 -23.00 -16.54
N GLY A 5 14.33 -24.24 -16.52
CA GLY A 5 12.98 -24.55 -17.01
C GLY A 5 11.82 -24.11 -16.10
N SER A 6 12.03 -24.06 -14.78
CA SER A 6 11.00 -23.70 -13.78
C SER A 6 10.73 -22.19 -13.72
N ILE A 7 11.76 -21.38 -14.00
CA ILE A 7 11.67 -19.92 -13.95
C ILE A 7 10.92 -19.39 -15.19
N ARG A 8 11.18 -19.96 -16.37
CA ARG A 8 10.56 -19.57 -17.65
C ARG A 8 9.06 -19.85 -17.71
N THR A 9 8.60 -20.94 -17.10
CA THR A 9 7.16 -21.29 -17.05
C THR A 9 6.40 -20.39 -16.07
N ARG A 10 7.01 -20.01 -14.95
CA ARG A 10 6.44 -19.06 -13.98
C ARG A 10 6.25 -17.66 -14.58
N ASP A 11 7.24 -17.17 -15.32
CA ASP A 11 7.15 -15.87 -15.99
C ASP A 11 6.14 -15.86 -17.14
N LEU A 12 6.09 -16.94 -17.93
CA LEU A 12 5.06 -17.09 -18.97
C LEU A 12 3.66 -17.12 -18.34
N PHE A 13 3.47 -17.87 -17.25
CA PHE A 13 2.21 -17.93 -16.52
C PHE A 13 1.84 -16.57 -15.91
N ARG A 14 2.80 -15.81 -15.39
CA ARG A 14 2.58 -14.45 -14.85
C ARG A 14 2.18 -13.46 -15.94
N ARG A 15 2.81 -13.53 -17.12
CA ARG A 15 2.45 -12.73 -18.31
C ARG A 15 1.07 -13.12 -18.85
N LEU A 16 0.79 -14.42 -18.93
CA LEU A 16 -0.48 -14.94 -19.39
C LEU A 16 -1.60 -14.56 -18.42
N SER A 17 -1.41 -14.73 -17.12
CA SER A 17 -2.39 -14.33 -16.09
C SER A 17 -2.64 -12.82 -16.06
N PHE A 18 -1.62 -11.98 -16.26
CA PHE A 18 -1.81 -10.54 -16.38
C PHE A 18 -2.57 -10.16 -17.66
N ARG A 19 -2.21 -10.74 -18.81
CA ARG A 19 -2.85 -10.46 -20.10
C ARG A 19 -4.28 -10.99 -20.17
N MET A 20 -4.51 -12.20 -19.64
CA MET A 20 -5.84 -12.79 -19.47
C MET A 20 -6.66 -11.99 -18.46
N GLY A 21 -6.04 -11.51 -17.39
CA GLY A 21 -6.68 -10.59 -16.47
C GLY A 21 -7.19 -9.34 -17.17
N ARG A 22 -6.34 -8.61 -17.89
CA ARG A 22 -6.77 -7.39 -18.61
C ARG A 22 -7.91 -7.65 -19.62
N LEU A 23 -7.91 -8.81 -20.28
CA LEU A 23 -8.94 -9.18 -21.26
C LEU A 23 -10.26 -9.62 -20.61
N CYS A 24 -10.18 -10.38 -19.51
CA CYS A 24 -11.36 -10.93 -18.85
C CYS A 24 -11.97 -9.96 -17.83
N PHE A 25 -11.23 -8.94 -17.36
CA PHE A 25 -11.72 -8.03 -16.34
C PHE A 25 -13.06 -7.37 -16.70
N PRO A 26 -13.28 -6.81 -17.90
CA PRO A 26 -14.56 -6.20 -18.23
C PRO A 26 -15.73 -7.17 -18.12
N ALA A 27 -15.51 -8.46 -18.37
CA ALA A 27 -16.53 -9.50 -18.22
C ALA A 27 -16.70 -9.95 -16.75
N LEU A 28 -15.62 -9.95 -15.96
CA LEU A 28 -15.64 -10.36 -14.56
C LEU A 28 -16.14 -9.27 -13.61
N GLU A 29 -15.98 -7.99 -13.96
CA GLU A 29 -16.35 -6.90 -13.06
C GLU A 29 -17.85 -6.86 -12.74
N PRO A 30 -18.79 -7.01 -13.69
CA PRO A 30 -20.21 -7.11 -13.36
C PRO A 30 -20.50 -8.25 -12.38
N VAL A 31 -19.80 -9.38 -12.51
CA VAL A 31 -19.92 -10.52 -11.59
C VAL A 31 -19.39 -10.16 -10.19
N ASN A 32 -18.24 -9.51 -10.11
CA ASN A 32 -17.67 -9.04 -8.84
C ASN A 32 -18.60 -8.04 -8.14
N VAL A 33 -19.11 -7.04 -8.87
CA VAL A 33 -20.06 -6.05 -8.35
C VAL A 33 -21.33 -6.72 -7.86
N PHE A 34 -21.85 -7.68 -8.62
CA PHE A 34 -23.01 -8.47 -8.24
C PHE A 34 -22.76 -9.26 -6.95
N LEU A 35 -21.64 -9.97 -6.86
CA LEU A 35 -21.27 -10.72 -5.67
C LEU A 35 -21.05 -9.81 -4.45
N GLU A 36 -20.48 -8.62 -4.64
CA GLU A 36 -20.32 -7.62 -3.58
C GLU A 36 -21.66 -7.16 -3.01
N ASN A 37 -22.65 -6.99 -3.89
CA ASN A 37 -23.97 -6.47 -3.60
C ASN A 37 -25.06 -7.57 -3.57
N TRP A 38 -24.69 -8.83 -3.38
CA TRP A 38 -25.66 -9.93 -3.38
C TRP A 38 -26.71 -9.79 -2.28
N LYS A 39 -26.30 -9.33 -1.09
CA LYS A 39 -27.22 -9.07 0.02
C LYS A 39 -28.02 -7.78 -0.27
N PRO A 40 -29.36 -7.80 -0.15
CA PRO A 40 -30.21 -6.67 -0.52
C PRO A 40 -29.93 -5.42 0.32
N GLU A 41 -29.58 -5.59 1.60
CA GLU A 41 -29.23 -4.49 2.50
C GLU A 41 -27.93 -3.79 2.08
N VAL A 42 -26.90 -4.58 1.77
CA VAL A 42 -25.61 -4.09 1.25
C VAL A 42 -25.85 -3.32 -0.04
N ARG A 43 -26.59 -3.91 -0.99
CA ARG A 43 -26.93 -3.30 -2.26
C ARG A 43 -27.66 -1.98 -2.08
N ARG A 44 -28.68 -1.96 -1.21
CA ARG A 44 -29.48 -0.76 -0.95
C ARG A 44 -28.61 0.38 -0.45
N HIS A 45 -27.77 0.14 0.55
CA HIS A 45 -26.88 1.18 1.07
C HIS A 45 -25.85 1.61 0.03
N PHE A 46 -25.28 0.67 -0.73
CA PHE A 46 -24.33 1.00 -1.78
C PHE A 46 -24.97 1.87 -2.88
N ASP A 47 -26.15 1.50 -3.37
CA ASP A 47 -26.90 2.29 -4.37
C ASP A 47 -27.31 3.67 -3.83
N GLN A 48 -27.58 3.79 -2.53
CA GLN A 48 -27.83 5.08 -1.88
C GLN A 48 -26.56 5.93 -1.79
N ALA A 49 -25.41 5.33 -1.51
CA ALA A 49 -24.13 6.02 -1.52
C ALA A 49 -23.81 6.58 -2.91
N ILE A 50 -23.94 5.78 -3.96
CA ILE A 50 -23.67 6.23 -5.34
C ILE A 50 -24.58 7.39 -5.74
N ARG A 51 -25.89 7.27 -5.51
CA ARG A 51 -26.84 8.38 -5.77
C ARG A 51 -26.57 9.63 -4.96
N SER A 52 -26.00 9.50 -3.76
CA SER A 52 -25.64 10.64 -2.93
C SER A 52 -24.38 11.32 -3.44
N LEU A 53 -23.40 10.56 -3.95
CA LEU A 53 -22.21 11.10 -4.63
C LEU A 53 -22.57 11.86 -5.90
N GLU A 54 -23.52 11.35 -6.70
CA GLU A 54 -24.03 12.06 -7.89
C GLU A 54 -24.67 13.41 -7.57
N LYS A 55 -25.22 13.54 -6.35
CA LYS A 55 -25.83 14.77 -5.83
C LYS A 55 -24.86 15.64 -5.02
N ASP A 56 -23.58 15.28 -5.00
CA ASP A 56 -22.54 15.89 -4.18
C ASP A 56 -22.83 15.92 -2.66
N ASN A 57 -23.71 15.04 -2.18
CA ASN A 57 -24.02 14.90 -0.76
C ASN A 57 -23.04 13.94 -0.09
N ILE A 58 -21.84 14.46 0.20
CA ILE A 58 -20.70 13.69 0.71
C ILE A 58 -21.00 13.04 2.07
N ALA A 59 -21.67 13.74 2.98
CA ALA A 59 -21.98 13.21 4.32
C ALA A 59 -22.90 11.98 4.26
N VAL A 60 -23.95 12.03 3.44
CA VAL A 60 -24.88 10.90 3.26
C VAL A 60 -24.19 9.76 2.51
N ALA A 61 -23.31 10.06 1.56
CA ALA A 61 -22.50 9.04 0.89
C ALA A 61 -21.60 8.30 1.88
N LEU A 62 -20.83 9.00 2.70
CA LEU A 62 -19.97 8.41 3.73
C LEU A 62 -20.74 7.53 4.72
N LEU A 63 -21.89 8.00 5.20
CA LEU A 63 -22.75 7.22 6.10
C LEU A 63 -23.15 5.89 5.48
N ASN A 64 -23.63 5.91 4.23
CA ASN A 64 -24.05 4.70 3.53
C ASN A 64 -22.86 3.77 3.22
N LEU A 65 -21.69 4.31 2.85
CA LEU A 65 -20.48 3.52 2.66
C LEU A 65 -20.01 2.85 3.95
N ASN A 66 -20.12 3.54 5.09
CA ASN A 66 -19.83 2.95 6.40
C ASN A 66 -20.79 1.81 6.73
N MET A 67 -22.08 1.95 6.39
CA MET A 67 -23.06 0.87 6.56
C MET A 67 -22.76 -0.33 5.64
N VAL A 68 -22.33 -0.08 4.40
CA VAL A 68 -21.87 -1.15 3.51
C VAL A 68 -20.70 -1.91 4.14
N LEU A 69 -19.73 -1.19 4.71
CA LEU A 69 -18.54 -1.78 5.31
C LEU A 69 -18.80 -2.47 6.66
N SER A 70 -19.84 -2.07 7.40
CA SER A 70 -20.26 -2.80 8.61
C SER A 70 -20.93 -4.14 8.26
N LEU A 71 -21.76 -4.16 7.21
CA LEU A 71 -22.45 -5.37 6.73
C LEU A 71 -21.51 -6.30 5.94
N ARG A 72 -20.53 -5.72 5.23
CA ARG A 72 -19.55 -6.43 4.42
C ARG A 72 -18.17 -5.75 4.54
N PRO A 73 -17.35 -6.14 5.54
CA PRO A 73 -16.04 -5.53 5.76
C PRO A 73 -15.14 -5.56 4.53
N ASN A 74 -15.19 -6.63 3.74
CA ASN A 74 -14.35 -6.81 2.55
C ASN A 74 -15.02 -6.32 1.24
N HIS A 75 -15.84 -5.28 1.31
CA HIS A 75 -16.43 -4.67 0.11
C HIS A 75 -15.42 -3.75 -0.59
N PHE A 76 -14.95 -4.13 -1.78
CA PHE A 76 -13.90 -3.38 -2.49
C PHE A 76 -14.36 -1.99 -2.89
N LEU A 77 -15.48 -1.88 -3.63
CA LEU A 77 -15.91 -0.58 -4.15
C LEU A 77 -16.25 0.41 -3.03
N ALA A 78 -16.83 -0.04 -1.92
CA ALA A 78 -17.12 0.83 -0.81
C ALA A 78 -15.84 1.46 -0.20
N ARG A 79 -14.75 0.68 -0.08
CA ARG A 79 -13.44 1.23 0.32
C ARG A 79 -12.88 2.19 -0.72
N VAL A 80 -13.00 1.87 -2.00
CA VAL A 80 -12.52 2.74 -3.08
C VAL A 80 -13.26 4.09 -3.09
N TYR A 81 -14.59 4.08 -3.04
CA TYR A 81 -15.39 5.31 -3.01
C TYR A 81 -15.11 6.11 -1.74
N ARG A 82 -14.99 5.46 -0.57
CA ARG A 82 -14.69 6.15 0.69
C ARG A 82 -13.28 6.75 0.68
N GLY A 83 -12.28 6.03 0.17
CA GLY A 83 -10.92 6.54 0.00
C GLY A 83 -10.85 7.75 -0.94
N ARG A 84 -11.62 7.75 -2.04
CA ARG A 84 -11.73 8.90 -2.95
C ARG A 84 -12.38 10.12 -2.30
N ILE A 85 -13.42 9.91 -1.50
CA ILE A 85 -14.03 10.99 -0.71
C ILE A 85 -12.99 11.58 0.24
N TYR A 86 -12.29 10.74 1.00
CA TYR A 86 -11.25 11.21 1.92
C TYR A 86 -10.12 11.95 1.20
N LEU A 87 -9.72 11.50 0.01
CA LEU A 87 -8.72 12.19 -0.79
C LEU A 87 -9.21 13.58 -1.22
N ARG A 88 -10.48 13.72 -1.62
CA ARG A 88 -11.12 15.01 -1.96
C ARG A 88 -11.20 15.95 -0.74
N GLU A 89 -11.49 15.39 0.43
CA GLU A 89 -11.56 16.13 1.71
C GLU A 89 -10.19 16.32 2.39
N LEU A 90 -9.08 16.02 1.69
CA LEU A 90 -7.70 16.14 2.17
C LEU A 90 -7.37 15.27 3.41
N GLN A 91 -8.19 14.26 3.68
CA GLN A 91 -8.01 13.27 4.75
C GLN A 91 -7.10 12.13 4.28
N TYR A 92 -5.86 12.47 3.95
CA TYR A 92 -4.90 11.59 3.25
C TYR A 92 -4.61 10.27 3.96
N ARG A 93 -4.49 10.28 5.30
CA ARG A 93 -4.26 9.05 6.09
C ARG A 93 -5.42 8.06 5.99
N LEU A 94 -6.66 8.56 6.05
CA LEU A 94 -7.85 7.71 5.92
C LEU A 94 -8.00 7.18 4.48
N ALA A 95 -7.68 8.02 3.49
CA ALA A 95 -7.67 7.62 2.09
C ALA A 95 -6.66 6.49 1.83
N SER A 96 -5.42 6.64 2.29
CA SER A 96 -4.36 5.65 2.08
C SER A 96 -4.69 4.32 2.78
N GLU A 97 -5.29 4.35 3.96
CA GLU A 97 -5.76 3.15 4.67
C GLU A 97 -6.83 2.39 3.88
N ASP A 98 -7.83 3.11 3.35
CA ASP A 98 -8.89 2.50 2.55
C ASP A 98 -8.36 1.91 1.24
N PHE A 99 -7.45 2.61 0.56
CA PHE A 99 -6.80 2.09 -0.65
C PHE A 99 -5.94 0.86 -0.35
N LEU A 100 -5.19 0.85 0.75
CA LEU A 100 -4.38 -0.30 1.16
C LEU A 100 -5.27 -1.51 1.47
N LYS A 101 -6.39 -1.31 2.15
CA LYS A 101 -7.38 -2.36 2.40
C LYS A 101 -8.06 -2.83 1.11
N ALA A 102 -8.32 -1.95 0.14
CA ALA A 102 -8.85 -2.32 -1.18
C ALA A 102 -7.85 -3.18 -1.96
N ASN A 103 -6.57 -2.83 -1.93
CA ASN A 103 -5.49 -3.64 -2.53
C ASN A 103 -5.42 -5.03 -1.89
N LYS A 104 -5.54 -5.13 -0.56
CA LYS A 104 -5.60 -6.42 0.16
C LYS A 104 -6.80 -7.28 -0.23
N ILE A 105 -7.97 -6.69 -0.48
CA ILE A 105 -9.15 -7.46 -0.94
C ILE A 105 -8.89 -8.04 -2.34
N SER A 106 -8.41 -7.21 -3.25
CA SER A 106 -8.21 -7.62 -4.64
C SER A 106 -7.13 -6.76 -5.32
N PRO A 107 -5.88 -7.24 -5.37
CA PRO A 107 -4.78 -6.54 -6.05
C PRO A 107 -5.02 -6.38 -7.56
N PHE A 108 -5.74 -7.34 -8.15
CA PHE A 108 -6.07 -7.34 -9.55
C PHE A 108 -7.07 -6.23 -9.92
N ARG A 109 -8.20 -6.14 -9.19
CA ARG A 109 -9.12 -4.99 -9.31
C ARG A 109 -8.44 -3.67 -8.96
N PHE A 110 -7.58 -3.65 -7.94
CA PHE A 110 -6.84 -2.44 -7.59
C PHE A 110 -6.00 -1.91 -8.76
N THR A 111 -5.27 -2.79 -9.43
CA THR A 111 -4.52 -2.47 -10.65
C THR A 111 -5.44 -2.03 -11.79
N HIS A 112 -6.54 -2.76 -12.03
CA HIS A 112 -7.47 -2.45 -13.12
C HIS A 112 -8.12 -1.06 -12.97
N TYR A 113 -8.53 -0.70 -11.76
CA TYR A 113 -9.09 0.63 -11.46
C TYR A 113 -8.03 1.74 -11.44
N GLY A 114 -6.75 1.43 -11.63
CA GLY A 114 -5.68 2.43 -11.64
C GLY A 114 -5.41 3.08 -10.28
N LEU A 115 -5.82 2.42 -9.19
CA LEU A 115 -5.83 3.02 -7.84
C LEU A 115 -4.44 3.28 -7.26
N TYR A 116 -3.39 2.75 -7.89
CA TYR A 116 -2.01 3.01 -7.48
C TYR A 116 -1.67 4.50 -7.48
N ARG A 117 -2.21 5.26 -8.43
CA ARG A 117 -1.99 6.72 -8.51
C ARG A 117 -2.68 7.46 -7.36
N GLU A 118 -3.91 7.07 -7.05
CA GLU A 118 -4.70 7.66 -5.97
C GLU A 118 -4.07 7.33 -4.61
N TYR A 119 -3.62 6.09 -4.41
CA TYR A 119 -2.88 5.68 -3.23
C TYR A 119 -1.58 6.47 -3.07
N LEU A 120 -0.74 6.56 -4.11
CA LEU A 120 0.49 7.35 -4.04
C LEU A 120 0.20 8.81 -3.71
N ASN A 121 -0.83 9.41 -4.33
CA ASN A 121 -1.23 10.78 -4.02
C ASN A 121 -1.61 10.95 -2.54
N SER A 122 -2.39 10.00 -2.00
CA SER A 122 -2.72 10.02 -0.57
C SER A 122 -1.50 9.84 0.34
N VAL A 123 -0.47 9.10 -0.08
CA VAL A 123 0.76 8.93 0.71
C VAL A 123 1.67 10.16 0.58
N THR A 124 1.81 10.73 -0.61
CA THR A 124 2.67 11.90 -0.86
C THR A 124 2.17 13.11 -0.10
N GLU A 125 0.89 13.42 -0.22
CA GLU A 125 0.29 14.58 0.44
C GLU A 125 0.15 14.35 1.95
N GLY A 126 -0.05 13.11 2.38
CA GLY A 126 -0.12 12.75 3.80
C GLY A 126 1.23 12.74 4.53
N MET A 127 2.36 12.62 3.81
CA MET A 127 3.71 12.52 4.38
C MET A 127 4.66 13.65 3.91
N GLY A 128 4.15 14.70 3.26
CA GLY A 128 4.93 15.86 2.85
C GLY A 128 6.14 15.55 1.94
N SER A 129 7.31 16.07 2.30
CA SER A 129 8.56 15.94 1.53
C SER A 129 9.01 14.48 1.38
N LEU A 130 8.89 13.69 2.46
CA LEU A 130 9.27 12.29 2.49
C LEU A 130 8.38 11.45 1.56
N GLY A 131 7.07 11.66 1.62
CA GLY A 131 6.10 10.99 0.73
C GLY A 131 6.38 11.27 -0.74
N ASN A 132 6.65 12.54 -1.07
CA ASN A 132 7.04 12.95 -2.43
C ASN A 132 8.32 12.27 -2.91
N THR A 133 9.34 12.19 -2.06
CA THR A 133 10.62 11.54 -2.37
C THR A 133 10.43 10.05 -2.65
N MET A 134 9.70 9.34 -1.79
CA MET A 134 9.42 7.92 -1.96
C MET A 134 8.61 7.64 -3.23
N ALA A 135 7.56 8.43 -3.50
CA ALA A 135 6.75 8.25 -4.70
C ALA A 135 7.52 8.56 -5.98
N ASN A 136 8.39 9.58 -5.98
CA ASN A 136 9.24 9.93 -7.12
C ASN A 136 10.22 8.79 -7.44
N ARG A 137 10.92 8.25 -6.43
CA ARG A 137 11.82 7.10 -6.60
C ARG A 137 11.09 5.87 -7.10
N PHE A 138 9.90 5.57 -6.55
CA PHE A 138 9.09 4.46 -7.03
C PHE A 138 8.67 4.65 -8.50
N ARG A 139 8.19 5.85 -8.88
CA ARG A 139 7.83 6.14 -10.28
C ARG A 139 9.03 6.01 -11.21
N GLN A 140 10.21 6.45 -10.77
CA GLN A 140 11.45 6.32 -11.53
C GLN A 140 11.83 4.84 -11.71
N SER A 141 11.70 4.01 -10.68
CA SER A 141 11.89 2.56 -10.78
C SER A 141 10.98 1.93 -11.84
N LEU A 142 9.69 2.30 -11.86
CA LEU A 142 8.75 1.84 -12.89
C LEU A 142 9.11 2.33 -14.31
N GLN A 143 9.62 3.55 -14.46
CA GLN A 143 9.98 4.13 -15.76
C GLN A 143 11.29 3.55 -16.31
N ASN A 144 12.25 3.27 -15.44
CA ASN A 144 13.50 2.60 -15.78
C ASN A 144 13.29 1.09 -15.99
N THR A 145 12.08 0.58 -15.72
CA THR A 145 11.69 -0.76 -16.13
C THR A 145 11.43 -0.73 -17.64
N PRO A 146 12.25 -1.38 -18.48
CA PRO A 146 12.08 -1.33 -19.93
C PRO A 146 10.67 -1.79 -20.32
N PRO A 147 10.05 -1.17 -21.35
CA PRO A 147 8.69 -1.50 -21.78
C PRO A 147 8.64 -2.97 -22.21
N ALA A 148 8.13 -3.82 -21.33
CA ALA A 148 8.03 -5.26 -21.48
C ALA A 148 9.29 -5.92 -22.08
N LEU A 149 10.32 -6.18 -21.26
CA LEU A 149 11.35 -7.22 -21.46
C LEU A 149 11.22 -8.00 -22.80
N GLU A 150 11.69 -7.40 -23.89
CA GLU A 150 12.14 -8.11 -25.09
C GLU A 150 13.47 -8.78 -24.70
N ILE A 151 13.39 -9.77 -23.82
CA ILE A 151 14.49 -10.69 -23.61
C ILE A 151 14.48 -11.58 -24.85
N SER A 152 15.38 -11.28 -25.79
CA SER A 152 15.77 -12.23 -26.82
C SER A 152 16.13 -13.56 -26.16
N PRO A 153 15.80 -14.71 -26.76
CA PRO A 153 15.88 -16.01 -26.09
C PRO A 153 17.31 -16.48 -25.76
N ASP A 154 18.33 -15.68 -26.06
CA ASP A 154 19.74 -16.07 -26.08
C ASP A 154 20.65 -15.29 -25.11
N SER A 155 20.13 -14.43 -24.21
CA SER A 155 21.00 -13.86 -23.17
C SER A 155 21.09 -14.81 -21.98
N ASP A 156 22.26 -15.42 -21.85
CA ASP A 156 22.65 -16.33 -20.77
C ASP A 156 22.20 -15.89 -19.39
N ALA A 157 21.72 -16.89 -18.63
CA ALA A 157 21.48 -16.92 -17.19
C ALA A 157 21.44 -15.56 -16.46
N LEU A 158 20.23 -15.07 -16.18
CA LEU A 158 20.03 -14.23 -15.01
C LEU A 158 20.19 -15.13 -13.77
N GLU A 159 21.43 -15.27 -13.30
CA GLU A 159 21.68 -15.49 -11.89
C GLU A 159 20.96 -14.37 -11.14
N ILE A 160 20.00 -14.73 -10.30
CA ILE A 160 19.48 -13.84 -9.27
C ILE A 160 20.71 -13.48 -8.44
N PRO A 161 21.15 -12.21 -8.37
CA PRO A 161 22.20 -11.86 -7.44
C PRO A 161 21.64 -12.16 -6.04
N GLU A 162 22.18 -13.21 -5.41
CA GLU A 162 21.98 -13.54 -4.00
C GLU A 162 22.75 -12.55 -3.10
N GLN A 163 23.11 -11.39 -3.62
CA GLN A 163 23.78 -10.32 -2.90
C GLN A 163 23.18 -9.02 -3.41
N VAL A 164 22.57 -8.24 -2.52
CA VAL A 164 23.05 -6.89 -2.14
C VAL A 164 22.05 -6.37 -1.08
N GLU A 165 22.44 -6.49 0.18
CA GLU A 165 22.35 -5.36 1.11
C GLU A 165 23.75 -5.28 1.71
N SER A 166 24.65 -4.53 1.07
CA SER A 166 25.94 -4.27 1.70
C SER A 166 25.71 -3.35 2.89
N GLN A 167 26.42 -3.58 4.00
CA GLN A 167 26.36 -2.76 5.22
C GLN A 167 26.37 -1.24 4.92
N SER A 168 27.08 -0.84 3.87
CA SER A 168 27.17 0.54 3.38
C SER A 168 25.85 1.16 2.90
N GLU A 169 24.90 0.38 2.37
CA GLU A 169 23.57 0.86 2.00
C GLU A 169 22.70 1.09 3.25
N ILE A 170 22.83 0.23 4.26
CA ILE A 170 22.17 0.36 5.57
C ILE A 170 22.75 1.55 6.35
N ASP A 171 24.06 1.76 6.28
CA ASP A 171 24.74 2.90 6.91
C ASP A 171 24.28 4.24 6.31
N CYS A 172 24.04 4.27 5.00
CA CYS A 172 23.48 5.44 4.31
C CYS A 172 22.03 5.73 4.73
N TYR A 173 21.26 4.70 5.07
CA TYR A 173 19.92 4.84 5.69
C TYR A 173 20.00 5.47 7.09
N LEU A 174 20.95 5.05 7.93
CA LEU A 174 21.13 5.61 9.27
C LEU A 174 21.68 7.05 9.25
N GLU A 175 22.55 7.39 8.32
CA GLU A 175 23.05 8.75 8.14
C GLU A 175 21.94 9.73 7.69
N SER A 176 21.01 9.29 6.85
CA SER A 176 19.90 10.14 6.38
C SER A 176 18.81 10.39 7.43
N VAL A 177 18.73 9.54 8.46
CA VAL A 177 17.80 9.66 9.60
C VAL A 177 18.43 10.48 10.73
N ASN A 178 19.76 10.64 10.75
CA ASN A 178 20.48 11.43 11.75
C ASN A 178 20.36 12.95 11.59
N SER A 179 19.66 13.45 10.56
CA SER A 179 19.21 14.85 10.59
C SER A 179 18.06 14.96 11.58
N ALA A 180 18.41 15.28 12.83
CA ALA A 180 17.53 15.45 13.99
C ALA A 180 16.47 16.56 13.88
N GLU A 181 16.05 16.94 12.67
CA GLU A 181 15.19 18.09 12.41
C GLU A 181 13.69 17.74 12.26
N GLU A 182 13.29 16.46 12.33
CA GLU A 182 11.87 16.07 12.14
C GLU A 182 11.26 15.22 13.27
N MET A 183 11.88 15.19 14.46
CA MET A 183 11.22 14.66 15.66
C MET A 183 10.79 15.81 16.56
N ASP A 184 9.51 15.88 16.91
CA ASP A 184 8.93 16.88 17.82
C ASP A 184 9.33 16.57 19.29
N LEU A 185 10.65 16.53 19.54
CA LEU A 185 11.24 16.23 20.84
C LEU A 185 11.48 17.55 21.60
N THR A 186 11.21 17.53 22.90
CA THR A 186 11.69 18.58 23.78
C THR A 186 13.22 18.57 23.86
N GLN A 187 13.83 19.71 24.19
CA GLN A 187 15.30 19.83 24.31
C GLN A 187 15.90 18.81 25.29
N GLU A 188 15.16 18.49 26.36
CA GLU A 188 15.57 17.48 27.35
C GLU A 188 15.53 16.06 26.79
N GLU A 189 14.50 15.71 26.02
CA GLU A 189 14.39 14.41 25.37
C GLU A 189 15.50 14.22 24.33
N ALA A 190 15.73 15.24 23.49
CA ALA A 190 16.80 15.21 22.50
C ALA A 190 18.18 14.99 23.13
N PHE A 191 18.47 15.67 24.24
CA PHE A 191 19.71 15.48 25.01
C PHE A 191 19.81 14.07 25.61
N LYS A 192 18.70 13.54 26.11
CA LYS A 192 18.65 12.17 26.64
C LYS A 192 18.90 11.13 25.54
N PHE A 193 18.30 11.30 24.36
CA PHE A 193 18.52 10.42 23.21
C PHE A 193 19.96 10.44 22.72
N GLN A 194 20.60 11.61 22.66
CA GLN A 194 22.02 11.72 22.27
C GLN A 194 22.97 10.97 23.21
N ASN A 195 22.59 10.81 24.49
CA ASN A 195 23.42 10.15 25.50
C ASN A 195 23.11 8.65 25.69
N MET A 196 22.08 8.10 25.05
CA MET A 196 21.66 6.71 25.28
C MET A 196 22.48 5.66 24.51
N GLY A 197 23.30 6.05 23.52
CA GLY A 197 24.08 5.10 22.73
C GLY A 197 23.24 4.15 21.86
N SER A 198 23.88 3.20 21.18
CA SER A 198 23.19 2.17 20.40
C SER A 198 22.62 1.08 21.31
N ILE A 199 21.39 0.62 21.04
CA ILE A 199 20.78 -0.51 21.74
C ILE A 199 21.64 -1.76 21.53
N THR A 200 22.01 -2.42 22.63
CA THR A 200 22.83 -3.65 22.60
C THR A 200 21.97 -4.91 22.69
N GLU A 201 22.49 -6.05 22.23
CA GLU A 201 21.78 -7.34 22.30
C GLU A 201 21.54 -7.81 23.75
N GLU A 202 22.45 -7.46 24.66
CA GLU A 202 22.32 -7.75 26.10
C GLU A 202 21.14 -6.99 26.71
N GLU A 203 20.98 -5.71 26.38
CA GLU A 203 19.85 -4.88 26.84
C GLU A 203 18.50 -5.42 26.33
N LEU A 204 18.43 -5.93 25.10
CA LEU A 204 17.22 -6.54 24.55
C LEU A 204 16.81 -7.81 25.30
N GLY A 205 17.79 -8.60 25.75
CA GLY A 205 17.59 -9.84 26.49
C GLY A 205 17.20 -9.62 27.95
N GLU A 206 17.72 -8.57 28.58
CA GLU A 206 17.47 -8.24 30.00
C GLU A 206 16.20 -7.42 30.22
N THR A 207 15.65 -6.81 29.18
CA THR A 207 14.47 -5.95 29.30
C THR A 207 13.18 -6.75 29.46
N ASP A 208 12.48 -6.57 30.59
CA ASP A 208 11.12 -7.08 30.80
C ASP A 208 10.10 -6.20 30.04
N TRP A 209 9.80 -6.62 28.81
CA TRP A 209 8.87 -5.94 27.92
C TRP A 209 7.44 -5.86 28.46
N ASP A 210 6.99 -6.86 29.23
CA ASP A 210 5.63 -6.89 29.78
C ASP A 210 5.45 -5.83 30.87
N ALA A 211 6.45 -5.68 31.75
CA ALA A 211 6.46 -4.62 32.76
C ALA A 211 6.52 -3.22 32.11
N LEU A 212 7.29 -3.08 31.04
CA LEU A 212 7.46 -1.82 30.32
C LEU A 212 6.15 -1.39 29.62
N ILE A 213 5.45 -2.32 28.97
CA ILE A 213 4.15 -2.07 28.34
C ILE A 213 3.09 -1.65 29.37
N ARG A 214 3.07 -2.29 30.55
CA ARG A 214 2.17 -1.89 31.65
C ARG A 214 2.41 -0.47 32.14
N LYS A 215 3.68 -0.03 32.19
CA LYS A 215 4.05 1.32 32.64
C LYS A 215 3.68 2.41 31.62
N LEU A 216 3.68 2.08 30.33
CA LEU A 216 3.32 3.03 29.26
C LEU A 216 1.81 3.14 29.03
N SER A 217 1.03 2.19 29.54
CA SER A 217 -0.43 2.15 29.38
C SER A 217 -1.20 2.80 30.54
N THR A 218 -0.50 3.29 31.56
CA THR A 218 -1.02 4.07 32.69
C THR A 218 -0.77 5.55 32.51
#